data_AF-A0A7C2Y892-F1
#
_entry.id   AF-A0A7C2Y892-F1
#
_cell.length_a   1.000
_cell.length_b   1.000
_cell.length_c   1.000
_cell.angle_alpha   90.00
_cell.angle_beta   90.00
_cell.angle_gamma   90.00
#
_symmetry.space_group_name_H-M   'P 1'
#
loop_
_entity.id
_entity.type
_entity.pdbx_description
1 polymer ?
#
loop_
_entity_poly.entity_id
_entity_poly.type
_entity_poly.pdbx_seq_one_letter_code
_entity_poly.pdbx_strand_id
1 'polypeptide(L)'
;MVARSPARAHVRALILLCVSLGSLGKSFAQQPRPIEPANQTTSTTTGGTSTGLFLTLSGRTLRRGEYTFSASWSNFDRDPGDLDINQIPVSFTLGLTNRLELFVTANVFQQVTSRQPFALSGYQFHGVRKAFGGDPFVAFGSPVGGRKTAAAFFPLSGARLGGILPPPGSFFGPALLADRPSFVNEWPFFGPATFLSRELGFDLQRSANGLGDVTVGLKAALTEPSGTFPIALAALLRLPSARHLEALARGRSSGATDVGVILISGQNYLNHRLRLVQNIGYIRFGDPKLSGVKLLDRRDQLLLNAGLEIAPAQW
;
A
#
# COMPACT_ATOMS: atom_id res chain seq x y z
N MET A 1 23.88 21.05 24.19
CA MET A 1 22.95 19.92 24.41
C MET A 1 22.74 19.21 23.07
N VAL A 2 23.22 17.98 22.94
CA VAL A 2 23.16 17.21 21.68
C VAL A 2 21.76 16.57 21.56
N ALA A 3 21.00 17.00 20.55
CA ALA A 3 19.69 16.44 20.24
C ALA A 3 19.84 14.97 19.81
N ARG A 4 19.27 14.05 20.60
CA ARG A 4 19.19 12.63 20.25
C ARG A 4 18.18 12.46 19.11
N SER A 5 18.62 11.92 17.97
CA SER A 5 17.75 11.76 16.80
C SER A 5 16.60 10.77 17.06
N PRO A 6 15.36 11.08 16.63
CA PRO A 6 14.19 10.22 16.86
C PRO A 6 14.32 8.84 16.19
N ALA A 7 15.16 8.71 15.17
CA ALA A 7 15.43 7.46 14.47
C ALA A 7 15.94 6.34 15.40
N ARG A 8 16.79 6.67 16.38
CA ARG A 8 17.34 5.66 17.31
C ARG A 8 16.30 5.13 18.29
N ALA A 9 15.30 5.94 18.64
CA ALA A 9 14.21 5.52 19.52
C ALA A 9 13.25 4.55 18.81
N HIS A 10 12.93 4.82 17.54
CA HIS A 10 12.07 3.94 16.73
C HIS A 10 12.72 2.59 16.41
N VAL A 11 14.03 2.55 16.14
CA VAL A 11 14.77 1.30 15.93
C VAL A 11 14.78 0.42 17.18
N ARG A 12 14.96 1.00 18.38
CA ARG A 12 14.92 0.26 19.64
C ARG A 12 13.53 -0.28 19.97
N ALA A 13 12.49 0.50 19.70
CA ALA A 13 11.11 0.06 19.86
C ALA A 13 10.75 -1.11 18.92
N LEU A 14 11.23 -1.06 17.67
CA LEU A 14 11.06 -2.15 16.69
C LEU A 14 11.77 -3.42 17.14
N ILE A 15 13.01 -3.33 17.63
CA ILE A 15 13.76 -4.48 18.15
C ILE A 15 13.04 -5.12 19.35
N LEU A 16 12.53 -4.30 20.29
CA LEU A 16 11.80 -4.79 21.46
C LEU A 16 10.45 -5.43 21.09
N LEU A 17 9.76 -4.92 20.07
CA LEU A 17 8.54 -5.52 19.54
C LEU A 17 8.82 -6.87 18.86
N CYS A 18 9.90 -6.98 18.07
CA CYS A 18 10.32 -8.24 17.45
C CYS A 18 10.70 -9.32 18.50
N VAL A 19 11.38 -8.93 19.58
CA VAL A 19 11.79 -9.85 20.66
C VAL A 19 10.58 -10.34 21.47
N SER A 20 9.62 -9.45 21.75
CA SER A 20 8.40 -9.83 22.49
C SER A 20 7.46 -10.73 21.67
N LEU A 21 7.31 -10.49 20.36
CA LEU A 21 6.55 -11.37 19.46
C LEU A 21 7.19 -12.77 19.30
N GLY A 22 8.53 -12.87 19.35
CA GLY A 22 9.23 -14.16 19.34
C GLY A 22 8.92 -15.04 20.56
N SER A 23 8.48 -14.46 21.68
CA SER A 23 8.17 -15.19 22.91
C SER A 23 6.75 -15.81 22.94
N LEU A 24 5.84 -15.35 22.08
CA LEU A 24 4.48 -15.91 21.93
C LEU A 24 4.45 -17.25 21.18
N GLY A 25 5.52 -17.58 20.43
CA GLY A 25 5.60 -18.80 19.60
C GLY A 25 5.80 -20.11 20.35
N LYS A 26 6.04 -20.09 21.68
CA LYS A 26 6.34 -21.31 22.45
C LYS A 26 5.12 -22.22 22.71
N SER A 27 3.90 -21.76 22.42
CA SER A 27 2.66 -22.53 22.72
C SER A 27 2.08 -23.30 21.53
N PHE A 28 2.68 -23.20 20.33
CA PHE A 28 2.27 -24.00 19.16
C PHE A 28 3.36 -25.03 18.85
N ALA A 29 3.10 -26.30 19.19
CA ALA A 29 4.03 -27.39 18.91
C ALA A 29 4.27 -27.52 17.39
N GLN A 30 5.44 -27.09 16.93
CA GLN A 30 5.89 -27.25 15.54
C GLN A 30 6.28 -28.71 15.33
N GLN A 31 5.82 -29.34 14.25
CA GLN A 31 6.41 -30.61 13.79
C GLN A 31 7.81 -30.29 13.22
N PRO A 32 8.91 -30.85 13.78
CA PRO A 32 10.24 -30.60 13.26
C PRO A 32 10.36 -31.10 11.81
N ARG A 33 10.85 -30.26 10.89
CA ARG A 33 11.42 -30.72 9.61
C ARG A 33 12.94 -30.58 9.62
N PRO A 34 13.66 -31.39 8.83
CA PRO A 34 14.96 -31.00 8.30
C PRO A 34 14.83 -29.65 7.56
N ILE A 35 15.77 -28.73 7.79
CA ILE A 35 15.84 -27.44 7.09
C ILE A 35 16.23 -27.72 5.64
N GLU A 36 15.24 -27.99 4.79
CA GLU A 36 15.44 -28.06 3.36
C GLU A 36 15.32 -26.63 2.80
N PRO A 37 16.32 -26.11 2.06
CA PRO A 37 16.21 -24.81 1.40
C PRO A 37 14.98 -24.75 0.48
N ALA A 38 14.61 -25.89 -0.09
CA ALA A 38 13.41 -26.06 -0.87
C ALA A 38 12.12 -25.87 -0.06
N ASN A 39 12.14 -25.78 1.26
CA ASN A 39 10.97 -25.53 2.12
C ASN A 39 10.97 -24.13 2.74
N GLN A 40 12.00 -23.31 2.48
CA GLN A 40 12.02 -21.93 2.94
C GLN A 40 11.09 -21.08 2.08
N THR A 41 10.06 -20.54 2.71
CA THR A 41 9.20 -19.52 2.11
C THR A 41 9.45 -18.21 2.84
N THR A 42 10.03 -17.23 2.15
CA THR A 42 10.12 -15.86 2.66
C THR A 42 8.76 -15.18 2.52
N SER A 43 8.49 -14.12 3.30
CA SER A 43 7.31 -13.28 3.07
C SER A 43 7.59 -12.27 1.95
N THR A 44 6.58 -11.92 1.16
CA THR A 44 6.70 -10.93 0.09
C THR A 44 7.03 -9.52 0.63
N THR A 45 7.83 -8.75 -0.12
CA THR A 45 8.34 -7.41 0.23
C THR A 45 7.30 -6.30 0.05
N THR A 46 6.41 -6.38 -0.96
CA THR A 46 5.35 -5.38 -1.12
C THR A 46 4.08 -5.84 -0.47
N GLY A 47 3.70 -5.08 0.56
CA GLY A 47 2.58 -5.42 1.40
C GLY A 47 2.86 -6.61 2.30
N GLY A 48 4.06 -7.18 2.36
CA GLY A 48 4.47 -8.05 3.47
C GLY A 48 3.70 -9.36 3.61
N THR A 49 2.76 -9.60 2.70
CA THR A 49 1.48 -10.20 3.04
C THR A 49 1.68 -11.67 3.38
N SER A 50 2.09 -12.48 2.43
CA SER A 50 2.12 -13.93 2.57
C SER A 50 3.40 -14.51 1.96
N THR A 51 3.57 -15.81 2.09
CA THR A 51 4.72 -16.55 1.57
C THR A 51 4.90 -16.32 0.06
N GLY A 52 6.13 -16.00 -0.36
CA GLY A 52 6.50 -15.67 -1.74
C GLY A 52 7.83 -14.92 -1.86
N LEU A 53 8.16 -14.48 -3.07
CA LEU A 53 9.40 -13.79 -3.41
C LEU A 53 9.13 -12.34 -3.78
N PHE A 54 9.73 -11.39 -3.06
CA PHE A 54 9.59 -9.95 -3.34
C PHE A 54 8.13 -9.50 -3.57
N LEU A 55 7.72 -9.18 -4.78
CA LEU A 55 6.36 -8.73 -5.11
C LEU A 55 5.40 -9.90 -5.42
N THR A 56 5.92 -11.12 -5.49
CA THR A 56 5.26 -12.28 -6.11
C THR A 56 4.93 -13.31 -5.04
N LEU A 57 3.64 -13.46 -4.73
CA LEU A 57 3.15 -14.51 -3.83
C LEU A 57 3.42 -15.89 -4.44
N SER A 58 3.85 -16.84 -3.62
CA SER A 58 4.02 -18.24 -4.02
C SER A 58 2.72 -19.03 -3.79
N GLY A 59 2.50 -20.06 -4.61
CA GLY A 59 1.39 -21.01 -4.44
C GLY A 59 1.54 -21.91 -3.21
N ARG A 60 2.66 -21.80 -2.50
CA ARG A 60 2.94 -22.52 -1.26
C ARG A 60 2.24 -21.92 -0.07
N THR A 61 1.94 -22.77 0.91
CA THR A 61 1.36 -22.36 2.19
C THR A 61 2.17 -22.92 3.36
N LEU A 62 2.25 -22.15 4.45
CA LEU A 62 2.71 -22.58 5.76
C LEU A 62 1.84 -23.73 6.24
N ARG A 63 2.45 -24.68 6.95
CA ARG A 63 1.70 -25.76 7.60
C ARG A 63 0.90 -25.24 8.78
N ARG A 64 -0.04 -26.06 9.26
CA ARG A 64 -0.79 -25.75 10.47
C ARG A 64 0.16 -25.43 11.64
N GLY A 65 0.04 -24.22 12.20
CA GLY A 65 0.83 -23.73 13.33
C GLY A 65 2.21 -23.18 12.97
N GLU A 66 2.66 -23.28 11.73
CA GLU A 66 3.85 -22.57 11.26
C GLU A 66 3.52 -21.08 11.10
N TYR A 67 4.47 -20.23 11.46
CA TYR A 67 4.34 -18.79 11.31
C TYR A 67 5.61 -18.17 10.75
N THR A 68 5.47 -17.05 10.08
CA THR A 68 6.59 -16.23 9.63
C THR A 68 6.40 -14.79 10.09
N PHE A 69 7.52 -14.14 10.36
CA PHE A 69 7.57 -12.72 10.64
C PHE A 69 8.52 -12.07 9.65
N SER A 70 8.14 -10.91 9.12
CA SER A 70 8.99 -10.14 8.21
C SER A 70 8.93 -8.65 8.52
N ALA A 71 10.05 -7.98 8.29
CA ALA A 71 10.12 -6.54 8.21
C ALA A 71 10.90 -6.21 6.95
N SER A 72 10.42 -5.24 6.18
CA SER A 72 11.09 -4.79 4.97
C SER A 72 11.25 -3.27 4.98
N TRP A 73 12.12 -2.78 4.10
CA TRP A 73 12.22 -1.38 3.77
C TRP A 73 11.96 -1.25 2.27
N SER A 74 11.00 -0.41 1.91
CA SER A 74 10.62 -0.15 0.52
C SER A 74 10.76 1.33 0.24
N ASN A 75 11.50 1.67 -0.81
CA ASN A 75 11.61 3.01 -1.34
C ASN A 75 11.31 2.95 -2.84
N PHE A 76 10.38 3.77 -3.30
CA PHE A 76 9.98 3.81 -4.70
C PHE A 76 9.43 5.16 -5.09
N ASP A 77 9.70 5.54 -6.34
CA ASP A 77 9.20 6.78 -6.93
C ASP A 77 7.88 6.57 -7.68
N ARG A 78 7.06 7.62 -7.73
CA ARG A 78 5.79 7.67 -8.44
C ARG A 78 5.56 9.03 -9.09
N ASP A 79 4.86 8.98 -10.21
CA ASP A 79 4.38 10.16 -10.92
C ASP A 79 2.85 10.27 -10.86
N PRO A 80 2.31 11.50 -10.98
CA PRO A 80 3.02 12.78 -11.11
C PRO A 80 3.55 13.34 -9.79
N GLY A 81 4.32 14.43 -9.85
CA GLY A 81 4.74 15.19 -8.67
C GLY A 81 6.09 14.78 -8.09
N ASP A 82 6.81 13.89 -8.79
CA ASP A 82 8.08 13.30 -8.35
C ASP A 82 7.96 12.86 -6.88
N LEU A 83 7.03 11.92 -6.67
CA LEU A 83 6.66 11.39 -5.38
C LEU A 83 7.64 10.29 -4.99
N ASP A 84 8.44 10.55 -3.97
CA ASP A 84 9.31 9.59 -3.33
C ASP A 84 8.61 9.02 -2.09
N ILE A 85 8.32 7.71 -2.13
CA ILE A 85 7.57 7.01 -1.09
C ILE A 85 8.51 6.06 -0.37
N ASN A 86 8.59 6.22 0.95
CA ASN A 86 9.41 5.43 1.83
C ASN A 86 8.52 4.71 2.87
N GLN A 87 8.59 3.39 2.94
CA GLN A 87 7.74 2.56 3.79
C GLN A 87 8.53 1.49 4.53
N ILE A 88 8.07 1.20 5.75
CA ILE A 88 8.53 0.06 6.56
C ILE A 88 7.32 -0.83 6.84
N PRO A 89 7.09 -1.87 6.01
CA PRO A 89 6.10 -2.90 6.29
C PRO A 89 6.61 -3.88 7.34
N VAL A 90 5.75 -4.24 8.29
CA VAL A 90 5.97 -5.33 9.25
C VAL A 90 4.83 -6.32 9.11
N SER A 91 5.15 -7.60 9.04
CA SER A 91 4.19 -8.64 8.66
C SER A 91 4.29 -9.88 9.50
N PHE A 92 3.14 -10.53 9.63
CA PHE A 92 2.98 -11.79 10.29
C PHE A 92 2.09 -12.68 9.45
N THR A 93 2.53 -13.91 9.22
CA THR A 93 1.76 -14.94 8.51
C THR A 93 1.66 -16.17 9.40
N LEU A 94 0.49 -16.80 9.42
CA LEU A 94 0.19 -17.99 10.21
C LEU A 94 -0.51 -19.03 9.31
N GLY A 95 0.03 -20.24 9.26
CA GLY A 95 -0.65 -21.39 8.67
C GLY A 95 -1.79 -21.85 9.57
N LEU A 96 -3.03 -21.60 9.15
CA LEU A 96 -4.23 -22.08 9.83
C LEU A 96 -4.44 -23.58 9.58
N THR A 97 -4.12 -24.04 8.37
CA THR A 97 -4.09 -25.45 7.97
C THR A 97 -2.87 -25.70 7.09
N ASN A 98 -2.68 -26.92 6.58
CA ASN A 98 -1.62 -27.21 5.60
C ASN A 98 -1.86 -26.58 4.22
N ARG A 99 -3.03 -25.96 4.00
CA ARG A 99 -3.44 -25.33 2.73
C ARG A 99 -3.98 -23.92 2.90
N LEU A 100 -4.06 -23.38 4.13
CA LEU A 100 -4.67 -22.08 4.39
C LEU A 100 -3.77 -21.28 5.30
N GLU A 101 -3.41 -20.07 4.86
CA GLU A 101 -2.69 -19.08 5.64
C GLU A 101 -3.58 -17.87 5.93
N LEU A 102 -3.40 -17.30 7.12
CA LEU A 102 -3.80 -15.94 7.45
C LEU A 102 -2.56 -15.07 7.43
N PHE A 103 -2.70 -13.85 6.92
CA PHE A 103 -1.65 -12.86 7.01
C PHE A 103 -2.14 -11.48 7.40
N VAL A 104 -1.25 -10.75 8.06
CA VAL A 104 -1.43 -9.36 8.45
C VAL A 104 -0.13 -8.60 8.18
N THR A 105 -0.24 -7.43 7.56
CA THR A 105 0.88 -6.51 7.36
C THR A 105 0.47 -5.10 7.75
N ALA A 106 1.29 -4.44 8.56
CA ALA A 106 1.13 -3.04 8.90
C ALA A 106 2.30 -2.24 8.33
N ASN A 107 1.99 -1.16 7.62
CA ASN A 107 3.00 -0.16 7.27
C ASN A 107 3.26 0.71 8.51
N VAL A 108 4.20 0.30 9.35
CA VAL A 108 4.46 0.95 10.65
C VAL A 108 5.06 2.35 10.48
N PHE A 109 5.69 2.60 9.34
CA PHE A 109 6.14 3.91 8.92
C PHE A 109 5.89 4.09 7.44
N GLN A 110 5.33 5.24 7.09
CA GLN A 110 5.19 5.69 5.72
C GLN A 110 5.52 7.18 5.64
N GLN A 111 6.41 7.53 4.71
CA GLN A 111 6.75 8.90 4.38
C GLN A 111 6.54 9.10 2.88
N VAL A 112 5.95 10.24 2.54
CA VAL A 112 5.72 10.65 1.16
C VAL A 112 6.36 12.02 0.99
N THR A 113 7.21 12.15 -0.02
CA THR A 113 7.88 13.39 -0.38
C THR A 113 7.54 13.75 -1.82
N SER A 114 7.02 14.95 -2.06
CA SER A 114 6.83 15.50 -3.41
C SER A 114 7.90 16.54 -3.71
N ARG A 115 8.68 16.33 -4.77
CA ARG A 115 9.63 17.34 -5.25
C ARG A 115 8.97 18.35 -6.19
N GLN A 116 7.83 18.00 -6.80
CA GLN A 116 7.04 18.85 -7.67
C GLN A 116 5.58 19.00 -7.18
N PRO A 117 5.34 19.66 -6.03
CA PRO A 117 4.02 19.74 -5.41
C PRO A 117 2.96 20.43 -6.28
N PHE A 118 3.36 21.34 -7.18
CA PHE A 118 2.43 21.99 -8.10
C PHE A 118 1.94 21.11 -9.24
N ALA A 119 2.57 19.95 -9.48
CA ALA A 119 2.01 18.93 -10.38
C ALA A 119 0.92 18.10 -9.68
N LEU A 120 0.73 18.30 -8.37
CA LEU A 120 -0.22 17.61 -7.52
C LEU A 120 -1.30 18.57 -7.06
N SER A 121 -2.42 18.46 -7.74
CA SER A 121 -3.67 19.15 -7.46
C SER A 121 -4.18 19.06 -6.03
N GLY A 122 -3.82 17.99 -5.34
CA GLY A 122 -4.18 17.81 -3.95
C GLY A 122 -3.66 18.91 -3.04
N TYR A 123 -2.51 19.53 -3.35
CA TYR A 123 -1.91 20.55 -2.48
C TYR A 123 -2.81 21.78 -2.44
N GLN A 124 -3.43 22.12 -3.57
CA GLN A 124 -4.40 23.20 -3.65
C GLN A 124 -5.67 22.86 -2.88
N PHE A 125 -6.17 21.62 -3.00
CA PHE A 125 -7.35 21.20 -2.26
C PHE A 125 -7.11 21.36 -0.76
N HIS A 126 -5.97 20.90 -0.27
CA HIS A 126 -5.61 21.03 1.14
C HIS A 126 -5.49 22.51 1.57
N GLY A 127 -4.75 23.30 0.80
CA GLY A 127 -4.46 24.70 1.14
C GLY A 127 -5.69 25.60 1.12
N VAL A 128 -6.53 25.51 0.07
CA VAL A 128 -7.78 26.27 -0.03
C VAL A 128 -8.71 25.86 1.09
N ARG A 129 -8.91 24.56 1.31
CA ARG A 129 -9.72 24.07 2.43
C ARG A 129 -9.28 24.65 3.78
N LYS A 130 -7.97 24.68 4.06
CA LYS A 130 -7.43 25.26 5.29
C LYS A 130 -7.69 26.77 5.41
N ALA A 131 -7.59 27.51 4.30
CA ALA A 131 -7.87 28.94 4.26
C ALA A 131 -9.31 29.27 4.69
N PHE A 132 -10.26 28.38 4.39
CA PHE A 132 -11.69 28.53 4.67
C PHE A 132 -12.15 27.70 5.88
N GLY A 133 -11.31 27.59 6.92
CA GLY A 133 -11.70 26.96 8.19
C GLY A 133 -11.61 25.43 8.25
N GLY A 134 -11.07 24.78 7.21
CA GLY A 134 -10.75 23.35 7.21
C GLY A 134 -11.89 22.43 6.73
N ASP A 135 -13.10 22.95 6.57
CA ASP A 135 -14.26 22.23 6.05
C ASP A 135 -14.36 22.40 4.51
N PRO A 136 -14.28 21.32 3.71
CA PRO A 136 -14.48 21.39 2.27
C PRO A 136 -15.81 22.01 1.83
N PHE A 137 -16.89 21.83 2.59
CA PHE A 137 -18.20 22.37 2.22
C PHE A 137 -18.26 23.89 2.38
N VAL A 138 -17.49 24.44 3.32
CA VAL A 138 -17.31 25.89 3.46
C VAL A 138 -16.38 26.43 2.38
N ALA A 139 -15.29 25.70 2.10
CA ALA A 139 -14.25 26.14 1.16
C ALA A 139 -14.69 26.11 -0.31
N PHE A 140 -15.46 25.10 -0.71
CA PHE A 140 -15.83 24.85 -2.10
C PHE A 140 -17.34 24.95 -2.35
N GLY A 141 -18.13 25.21 -1.31
CA GLY A 141 -19.58 25.26 -1.38
C GLY A 141 -20.23 23.87 -1.50
N SER A 142 -21.46 23.85 -2.00
CA SER A 142 -22.21 22.61 -2.20
C SER A 142 -21.50 21.69 -3.21
N PRO A 143 -21.38 20.38 -2.93
CA PRO A 143 -20.71 19.46 -3.83
C PRO A 143 -21.46 19.38 -5.16
N VAL A 144 -20.80 19.77 -6.25
CA VAL A 144 -21.31 19.59 -7.60
C VAL A 144 -20.85 18.19 -8.04
N GLY A 145 -21.45 17.10 -7.54
CA GLY A 145 -21.04 15.73 -7.90
C GLY A 145 -20.94 14.76 -6.72
N GLY A 146 -20.06 13.76 -6.82
CA GLY A 146 -19.83 12.81 -5.72
C GLY A 146 -20.73 11.58 -5.72
N ARG A 147 -21.56 11.44 -6.76
CA ARG A 147 -22.50 10.33 -6.94
C ARG A 147 -21.96 9.38 -8.01
N LYS A 148 -21.94 8.08 -7.73
CA LYS A 148 -21.43 7.01 -8.62
C LYS A 148 -19.92 7.09 -8.89
N THR A 149 -19.48 7.60 -10.03
CA THR A 149 -18.11 7.47 -10.57
C THR A 149 -17.28 8.77 -10.57
N ALA A 150 -17.77 9.85 -9.95
CA ALA A 150 -17.07 11.13 -9.95
C ALA A 150 -16.87 11.69 -8.53
N ALA A 151 -15.73 12.35 -8.31
CA ALA A 151 -15.45 13.10 -7.09
C ALA A 151 -16.33 14.37 -7.02
N ALA A 152 -16.64 14.82 -5.80
CA ALA A 152 -17.72 15.78 -5.56
C ALA A 152 -17.35 17.25 -5.66
N PHE A 153 -16.14 17.60 -5.24
CA PHE A 153 -15.63 18.96 -5.40
C PHE A 153 -15.02 19.17 -6.80
N PHE A 154 -14.94 18.10 -7.59
CA PHE A 154 -14.32 18.11 -8.91
C PHE A 154 -15.13 17.31 -9.96
N PRO A 155 -16.40 17.70 -10.24
CA PRO A 155 -17.31 16.96 -11.14
C PRO A 155 -16.76 16.65 -12.52
N LEU A 156 -15.86 17.49 -13.03
CA LEU A 156 -15.29 17.43 -14.37
C LEU A 156 -13.81 17.02 -14.38
N SER A 157 -13.14 16.99 -13.21
CA SER A 157 -11.87 16.26 -13.05
C SER A 157 -12.09 14.81 -12.59
N GLY A 158 -13.36 14.41 -12.45
CA GLY A 158 -13.82 13.03 -12.57
C GLY A 158 -13.47 12.52 -13.96
N ALA A 159 -12.18 12.32 -14.20
CA ALA A 159 -11.73 11.54 -15.31
C ALA A 159 -12.50 10.21 -15.25
N ARG A 160 -12.67 9.54 -16.39
CA ARG A 160 -12.94 8.10 -16.44
C ARG A 160 -11.84 7.26 -15.73
N LEU A 161 -10.94 7.93 -15.01
CA LEU A 161 -9.53 7.72 -14.86
C LEU A 161 -8.93 8.65 -13.74
N GLY A 162 -9.72 9.12 -12.75
CA GLY A 162 -9.27 9.79 -11.52
C GLY A 162 -8.51 11.13 -11.60
N GLY A 163 -8.96 12.15 -10.87
CA GLY A 163 -8.23 13.41 -10.71
C GLY A 163 -8.77 14.31 -9.60
N ILE A 164 -7.86 15.01 -8.91
CA ILE A 164 -8.12 16.19 -8.07
C ILE A 164 -7.63 17.43 -8.85
N LEU A 165 -8.17 18.63 -8.58
CA LEU A 165 -7.92 20.00 -9.12
C LEU A 165 -6.94 20.26 -10.30
N PRO A 166 -7.22 21.21 -11.18
CA PRO A 166 -6.17 21.81 -12.00
C PRO A 166 -5.21 22.74 -11.20
N PRO A 167 -3.89 22.71 -11.45
CA PRO A 167 -2.92 23.60 -10.81
C PRO A 167 -3.17 25.10 -11.10
N PRO A 168 -2.60 26.02 -10.29
CA PRO A 168 -2.83 27.46 -10.42
C PRO A 168 -2.28 27.92 -11.77
N GLY A 169 -3.19 28.33 -12.66
CA GLY A 169 -2.88 28.65 -14.06
C GLY A 169 -3.82 27.98 -15.06
N SER A 170 -4.47 26.86 -14.70
CA SER A 170 -5.40 26.16 -15.61
C SER A 170 -6.83 26.73 -15.62
N PHE A 171 -7.14 27.77 -14.84
CA PHE A 171 -8.34 28.58 -15.12
C PHE A 171 -8.23 29.34 -16.45
N PHE A 172 -7.00 29.54 -16.97
CA PHE A 172 -6.72 30.24 -18.23
C PHE A 172 -5.62 29.56 -19.11
N GLY A 173 -5.23 28.33 -18.78
CA GLY A 173 -4.19 27.56 -19.48
C GLY A 173 -4.67 26.12 -19.76
N PRO A 174 -4.02 25.39 -20.70
CA PRO A 174 -4.47 24.06 -21.07
C PRO A 174 -4.50 23.16 -19.83
N ALA A 175 -5.63 22.47 -19.63
CA ALA A 175 -5.76 21.47 -18.59
C ALA A 175 -4.55 20.53 -18.66
N LEU A 176 -3.86 20.31 -17.53
CA LEU A 176 -2.94 19.19 -17.47
C LEU A 176 -3.78 17.94 -17.61
N LEU A 177 -3.76 17.38 -18.81
CA LEU A 177 -4.40 16.12 -19.15
C LEU A 177 -3.78 15.06 -18.23
N ALA A 178 -4.55 14.62 -17.23
CA ALA A 178 -4.25 13.46 -16.38
C ALA A 178 -4.28 12.13 -17.17
N ASP A 179 -4.45 12.21 -18.49
CA ASP A 179 -4.35 11.13 -19.46
C ASP A 179 -2.94 11.09 -20.07
N ARG A 180 -1.93 11.05 -19.19
CA ARG A 180 -0.61 10.58 -19.58
C ARG A 180 -0.46 9.13 -19.13
N PRO A 181 0.11 8.24 -19.96
CA PRO A 181 0.66 6.99 -19.47
C PRO A 181 1.51 7.30 -18.23
N SER A 182 1.27 6.62 -17.11
CA SER A 182 1.91 6.80 -15.78
C SER A 182 1.21 7.70 -14.75
N PHE A 183 0.03 8.28 -15.01
CA PHE A 183 -0.75 8.94 -13.95
C PHE A 183 -1.50 7.89 -13.09
N VAL A 184 -0.93 7.54 -11.94
CA VAL A 184 -1.44 6.46 -11.06
C VAL A 184 -1.94 7.04 -9.74
N ASN A 185 -3.25 7.25 -9.64
CA ASN A 185 -3.96 7.76 -8.47
C ASN A 185 -4.24 6.68 -7.40
N GLU A 186 -3.33 5.71 -7.24
CA GLU A 186 -3.40 4.67 -6.19
C GLU A 186 -3.34 5.28 -4.78
N TRP A 187 -2.68 6.44 -4.64
CA TRP A 187 -2.44 7.14 -3.38
C TRP A 187 -3.09 8.52 -3.39
N PRO A 188 -4.08 8.80 -2.51
CA PRO A 188 -4.68 10.13 -2.38
C PRO A 188 -3.76 11.03 -1.58
N PHE A 189 -2.58 11.34 -2.12
CA PHE A 189 -1.71 12.32 -1.48
C PHE A 189 -2.18 13.72 -1.84
N PHE A 190 -2.79 14.39 -0.87
CA PHE A 190 -3.11 15.80 -1.05
C PHE A 190 -1.91 16.71 -0.79
N GLY A 191 -0.92 16.32 0.01
CA GLY A 191 0.15 17.24 0.38
C GLY A 191 -0.32 18.30 1.38
N PRO A 192 0.39 18.50 2.51
CA PRO A 192 0.04 19.56 3.44
C PRO A 192 0.41 20.92 2.82
N ALA A 193 -0.58 21.77 2.64
CA ALA A 193 -0.43 23.16 2.20
C ALA A 193 -1.20 24.12 3.10
N THR A 194 -0.68 25.34 3.28
CA THR A 194 -1.39 26.45 3.95
C THR A 194 -1.46 27.63 3.00
N PHE A 195 -2.64 28.25 2.88
CA PHE A 195 -2.78 29.49 2.12
C PHE A 195 -2.37 30.66 3.01
N LEU A 196 -1.33 31.40 2.63
CA LEU A 196 -0.79 32.49 3.43
C LEU A 196 -1.47 33.83 3.09
N SER A 197 -1.70 34.13 1.80
CA SER A 197 -2.57 35.22 1.30
C SER A 197 -2.70 35.16 -0.24
N ARG A 198 -3.58 35.99 -0.83
CA ARG A 198 -3.71 36.14 -2.30
C ARG A 198 -2.40 36.59 -2.98
N GLU A 199 -1.52 37.26 -2.24
CA GLU A 199 -0.25 37.83 -2.73
C GLU A 199 0.97 36.95 -2.37
N LEU A 200 0.90 36.18 -1.28
CA LEU A 200 2.00 35.35 -0.75
C LEU A 200 1.93 33.88 -1.18
N GLY A 201 0.81 33.43 -1.77
CA GLY A 201 0.66 32.07 -2.29
C GLY A 201 0.49 30.99 -1.20
N PHE A 202 0.89 29.76 -1.53
CA PHE A 202 0.82 28.60 -0.63
C PHE A 202 2.18 28.34 0.04
N ASP A 203 2.16 28.08 1.34
CA ASP A 203 3.24 27.34 2.00
C ASP A 203 3.01 25.84 1.79
N LEU A 204 4.03 25.15 1.28
CA LEU A 204 3.92 23.76 0.83
C LEU A 204 4.86 22.87 1.62
N GLN A 205 4.29 21.95 2.39
CA GLN A 205 5.06 20.90 3.02
C GLN A 205 5.36 19.79 2.00
N ARG A 206 6.62 19.73 1.56
CA ARG A 206 7.05 18.75 0.55
C ARG A 206 7.11 17.32 1.08
N SER A 207 7.29 17.12 2.38
CA SER A 207 7.41 15.78 2.96
C SER A 207 6.55 15.62 4.20
N ALA A 208 5.82 14.51 4.28
CA ALA A 208 5.00 14.15 5.42
C ALA A 208 5.11 12.67 5.73
N ASN A 209 4.89 12.30 7.00
CA ASN A 209 4.99 10.92 7.45
C ASN A 209 3.88 10.53 8.45
N GLY A 210 3.80 9.23 8.71
CA GLY A 210 3.03 8.65 9.79
C GLY A 210 2.75 7.17 9.58
N LEU A 211 1.82 6.63 10.36
CA LEU A 211 1.38 5.24 10.25
C LEU A 211 0.64 5.03 8.92
N GLY A 212 1.06 4.00 8.17
CA GLY A 212 0.48 3.56 6.90
C GLY A 212 -0.76 2.69 7.09
N ASP A 213 -1.31 2.18 5.99
CA ASP A 213 -2.45 1.25 6.01
C ASP A 213 -2.08 -0.14 6.55
N VAL A 214 -3.10 -0.89 7.00
CA VAL A 214 -2.96 -2.28 7.48
C VAL A 214 -3.63 -3.21 6.48
N THR A 215 -2.93 -4.21 5.99
CA THR A 215 -3.48 -5.26 5.11
C THR A 215 -3.71 -6.53 5.91
N VAL A 216 -4.88 -7.14 5.76
CA VAL A 216 -5.22 -8.45 6.28
C VAL A 216 -5.63 -9.33 5.10
N GLY A 217 -5.28 -10.60 5.09
CA GLY A 217 -5.76 -11.48 4.05
C GLY A 217 -5.60 -12.96 4.34
N LEU A 218 -6.18 -13.74 3.46
CA LEU A 218 -6.15 -15.20 3.48
C LEU A 218 -5.52 -15.70 2.20
N LYS A 219 -4.75 -16.77 2.27
CA LYS A 219 -4.25 -17.49 1.09
C LYS A 219 -4.58 -18.96 1.21
N ALA A 220 -5.30 -19.49 0.23
CA ALA A 220 -5.69 -20.89 0.15
C ALA A 220 -5.01 -21.58 -1.04
N ALA A 221 -4.27 -22.65 -0.78
CA ALA A 221 -3.76 -23.54 -1.81
C ALA A 221 -4.90 -24.40 -2.36
N LEU A 222 -5.12 -24.30 -3.67
CA LEU A 222 -6.14 -25.06 -4.41
C LEU A 222 -5.60 -26.43 -4.84
N THR A 223 -4.30 -26.52 -5.12
CA THR A 223 -3.60 -27.79 -5.40
C THR A 223 -2.57 -28.09 -4.31
N GLU A 224 -1.86 -29.21 -4.41
CA GLU A 224 -0.78 -29.55 -3.49
C GLU A 224 0.32 -28.46 -3.48
N PRO A 225 0.58 -27.79 -2.33
CA PRO A 225 1.57 -26.71 -2.25
C PRO A 225 2.98 -27.09 -2.72
N SER A 226 3.37 -28.36 -2.53
CA SER A 226 4.64 -28.92 -2.97
C SER A 226 4.55 -29.70 -4.28
N GLY A 227 3.42 -29.68 -4.98
CA GLY A 227 3.25 -30.38 -6.25
C GLY A 227 4.03 -29.72 -7.40
N THR A 228 4.02 -30.32 -8.59
CA THR A 228 4.67 -29.77 -9.78
C THR A 228 4.03 -28.45 -10.24
N PHE A 229 2.71 -28.33 -10.08
CA PHE A 229 1.90 -27.18 -10.49
C PHE A 229 1.07 -26.63 -9.30
N PRO A 230 1.70 -25.93 -8.34
CA PRO A 230 0.97 -25.34 -7.23
C PRO A 230 0.09 -24.17 -7.71
N ILE A 231 -1.18 -24.20 -7.34
CA ILE A 231 -2.17 -23.16 -7.59
C ILE A 231 -2.73 -22.72 -6.24
N ALA A 232 -2.82 -21.41 -6.03
CA ALA A 232 -3.42 -20.83 -4.84
C ALA A 232 -4.26 -19.60 -5.19
N LEU A 233 -5.17 -19.26 -4.29
CA LEU A 233 -5.97 -18.05 -4.34
C LEU A 233 -5.72 -17.25 -3.07
N ALA A 234 -5.38 -15.98 -3.20
CA ALA A 234 -5.29 -15.05 -2.09
C ALA A 234 -6.43 -14.03 -2.17
N ALA A 235 -7.01 -13.71 -1.01
CA ALA A 235 -7.94 -12.60 -0.83
C ALA A 235 -7.35 -11.64 0.21
N LEU A 236 -7.40 -10.34 -0.06
CA LEU A 236 -6.83 -9.31 0.81
C LEU A 236 -7.81 -8.16 1.03
N LEU A 237 -7.69 -7.55 2.19
CA LEU A 237 -8.41 -6.39 2.65
C LEU A 237 -7.39 -5.38 3.19
N ARG A 238 -7.31 -4.19 2.57
CA ARG A 238 -6.51 -3.08 3.09
C ARG A 238 -7.40 -2.14 3.87
N LEU A 239 -7.09 -1.97 5.14
CA LEU A 239 -7.81 -1.13 6.08
C LEU A 239 -7.05 0.19 6.25
N PRO A 240 -7.75 1.33 6.17
CA PRO A 240 -7.12 2.62 6.33
C PRO A 240 -6.77 2.86 7.81
N SER A 241 -5.54 3.28 8.09
CA SER A 241 -5.15 3.63 9.47
C SER A 241 -5.74 4.96 9.95
N ALA A 242 -6.14 5.83 9.03
CA ALA A 242 -6.81 7.09 9.33
C ALA A 242 -7.71 7.52 8.17
N ARG A 243 -8.89 8.06 8.49
CA ARG A 243 -9.90 8.51 7.51
C ARG A 243 -10.05 10.03 7.41
N HIS A 244 -9.40 10.78 8.31
CA HIS A 244 -9.52 12.23 8.34
C HIS A 244 -8.62 12.88 7.29
N LEU A 245 -9.06 14.02 6.75
CA LEU A 245 -8.40 14.72 5.64
C LEU A 245 -6.91 15.03 5.87
N GLU A 246 -6.50 15.33 7.10
CA GLU A 246 -5.08 15.56 7.42
C GLU A 246 -4.20 14.33 7.18
N ALA A 247 -4.71 13.11 7.38
CA ALA A 247 -3.93 11.89 7.17
C ALA A 247 -3.78 11.59 5.68
N LEU A 248 -4.85 11.81 4.90
CA LEU A 248 -4.80 11.70 3.45
C LEU A 248 -3.84 12.75 2.88
N ALA A 249 -3.90 13.99 3.38
CA ALA A 249 -2.98 15.04 2.97
C ALA A 249 -1.52 14.76 3.32
N ARG A 250 -1.26 14.09 4.44
CA ARG A 250 0.09 13.62 4.79
C ARG A 250 0.53 12.34 4.07
N GLY A 251 -0.32 11.79 3.20
CA GLY A 251 -0.01 10.56 2.46
C GLY A 251 0.15 9.36 3.38
N ARG A 252 -0.52 9.37 4.54
CA ARG A 252 -0.44 8.29 5.52
C ARG A 252 -1.37 7.14 5.19
N SER A 253 -2.55 7.45 4.68
CA SER A 253 -3.59 6.46 4.42
C SER A 253 -4.42 6.90 3.25
N SER A 254 -5.00 5.93 2.55
CA SER A 254 -5.99 6.24 1.52
C SER A 254 -7.33 6.73 2.10
N GLY A 255 -7.58 6.51 3.40
CA GLY A 255 -8.86 6.80 4.05
C GLY A 255 -10.01 5.88 3.63
N ALA A 256 -9.73 4.92 2.74
CA ALA A 256 -10.70 4.00 2.18
C ALA A 256 -10.25 2.55 2.37
N THR A 257 -11.20 1.64 2.26
CA THR A 257 -10.94 0.21 2.37
C THR A 257 -10.79 -0.39 0.98
N ASP A 258 -9.70 -1.11 0.75
CA ASP A 258 -9.41 -1.74 -0.54
C ASP A 258 -9.60 -3.25 -0.42
N VAL A 259 -10.08 -3.90 -1.48
CA VAL A 259 -10.33 -5.34 -1.51
C VAL A 259 -9.67 -5.94 -2.74
N GLY A 260 -8.95 -7.04 -2.58
CA GLY A 260 -8.26 -7.68 -3.70
C GLY A 260 -8.36 -9.18 -3.70
N VAL A 261 -8.28 -9.76 -4.88
CA VAL A 261 -8.16 -11.21 -5.11
C VAL A 261 -7.00 -11.45 -6.07
N ILE A 262 -6.18 -12.45 -5.78
CA ILE A 262 -4.98 -12.78 -6.55
C ILE A 262 -4.96 -14.29 -6.79
N LEU A 263 -5.00 -14.68 -8.05
CA LEU A 263 -4.71 -16.04 -8.49
C LEU A 263 -3.18 -16.21 -8.60
N ILE A 264 -2.68 -17.31 -8.05
CA ILE A 264 -1.27 -17.62 -8.00
C ILE A 264 -1.08 -18.98 -8.65
N SER A 265 -0.15 -19.06 -9.59
CA SER A 265 0.25 -20.30 -10.24
C SER A 265 1.76 -20.44 -10.22
N GLY A 266 2.26 -21.64 -9.96
CA GLY A 266 3.67 -21.95 -10.04
C GLY A 266 3.95 -23.18 -10.88
N GLN A 267 5.21 -23.31 -11.29
CA GLN A 267 5.75 -24.50 -11.94
C GLN A 267 7.09 -24.83 -11.29
N ASN A 268 7.20 -26.05 -10.77
CA ASN A 268 8.41 -26.57 -10.15
C ASN A 268 9.13 -27.50 -11.12
N TYR A 269 10.39 -27.21 -11.41
CA TYR A 269 11.25 -28.05 -12.25
C TYR A 269 12.46 -28.55 -11.45
N LEU A 270 13.14 -29.57 -11.99
CA LEU A 270 14.43 -30.07 -11.51
C LEU A 270 14.43 -30.35 -9.99
N ASN A 271 13.46 -31.13 -9.50
CA ASN A 271 13.25 -31.39 -8.07
C ASN A 271 13.18 -30.11 -7.22
N HIS A 272 12.38 -29.14 -7.67
CA HIS A 272 12.16 -27.85 -7.01
C HIS A 272 13.37 -26.91 -6.97
N ARG A 273 14.43 -27.17 -7.76
CA ARG A 273 15.57 -26.26 -7.88
C ARG A 273 15.27 -25.03 -8.71
N LEU A 274 14.40 -25.16 -9.69
CA LEU A 274 13.93 -24.04 -10.50
C LEU A 274 12.44 -23.90 -10.28
N ARG A 275 12.00 -22.69 -9.91
CA ARG A 275 10.58 -22.40 -9.75
C ARG A 275 10.20 -21.15 -10.49
N LEU A 276 9.20 -21.29 -11.34
CA LEU A 276 8.51 -20.16 -11.94
C LEU A 276 7.23 -19.91 -11.16
N VAL A 277 6.96 -18.65 -10.84
CA VAL A 277 5.74 -18.21 -10.16
C VAL A 277 5.13 -17.07 -10.95
N GLN A 278 3.80 -17.07 -11.08
CA GLN A 278 3.02 -16.07 -11.78
C GLN A 278 1.78 -15.71 -10.97
N ASN A 279 1.44 -14.43 -10.95
CA ASN A 279 0.32 -13.88 -10.21
C ASN A 279 -0.51 -13.02 -11.14
N ILE A 280 -1.82 -13.26 -11.11
CA ILE A 280 -2.82 -12.40 -11.76
C ILE A 280 -3.79 -11.97 -10.68
N GLY A 281 -3.85 -10.68 -10.41
CA GLY A 281 -4.67 -10.13 -9.35
C GLY A 281 -5.49 -8.92 -9.78
N TYR A 282 -6.61 -8.73 -9.11
CA TYR A 282 -7.42 -7.54 -9.23
C TYR A 282 -7.62 -6.95 -7.83
N ILE A 283 -7.30 -5.66 -7.68
CA ILE A 283 -7.51 -4.91 -6.45
C ILE A 283 -8.48 -3.78 -6.75
N ARG A 284 -9.64 -3.86 -6.12
CA ARG A 284 -10.62 -2.78 -6.11
C ARG A 284 -10.25 -1.77 -5.04
N PHE A 285 -9.98 -0.54 -5.45
CA PHE A 285 -9.65 0.52 -4.52
C PHE A 285 -10.91 1.21 -4.01
N GLY A 286 -10.97 1.43 -2.70
CA GLY A 286 -12.04 2.22 -2.11
C GLY A 286 -11.83 3.71 -2.36
N ASP A 287 -12.93 4.44 -2.46
CA ASP A 287 -12.88 5.90 -2.56
C ASP A 287 -12.94 6.58 -1.19
N PRO A 288 -12.08 7.57 -0.91
CA PRO A 288 -12.20 8.37 0.30
C PRO A 288 -13.47 9.22 0.27
N LYS A 289 -14.21 9.22 1.38
CA LYS A 289 -15.46 9.96 1.54
C LYS A 289 -15.43 10.84 2.78
N LEU A 290 -16.07 11.99 2.70
CA LEU A 290 -16.38 12.87 3.83
C LEU A 290 -17.88 13.11 3.89
N SER A 291 -18.52 12.79 5.02
CA SER A 291 -19.97 12.98 5.20
C SER A 291 -20.81 12.37 4.05
N GLY A 292 -20.41 11.17 3.57
CA GLY A 292 -21.05 10.48 2.46
C GLY A 292 -20.65 10.96 1.06
N VAL A 293 -19.90 12.05 0.96
CA VAL A 293 -19.48 12.70 -0.29
C VAL A 293 -18.12 12.15 -0.75
N LYS A 294 -18.04 11.65 -1.99
CA LYS A 294 -16.79 11.13 -2.59
C LYS A 294 -15.78 12.25 -2.83
N LEU A 295 -14.58 12.14 -2.27
CA LEU A 295 -13.51 13.15 -2.39
C LEU A 295 -12.56 12.90 -3.56
N LEU A 296 -12.23 11.63 -3.80
CA LEU A 296 -11.39 11.20 -4.92
C LEU A 296 -11.96 9.90 -5.48
N ASP A 297 -11.85 9.72 -6.78
CA ASP A 297 -12.12 8.46 -7.48
C ASP A 297 -10.78 7.74 -7.71
N ARG A 298 -10.58 6.60 -7.04
CA ARG A 298 -9.34 5.82 -7.15
C ARG A 298 -9.52 4.74 -8.23
N ARG A 299 -8.56 4.65 -9.16
CA ARG A 299 -8.59 3.62 -10.21
C ARG A 299 -8.19 2.29 -9.61
N ASP A 300 -8.99 1.26 -9.86
CA ASP A 300 -8.67 -0.14 -9.57
C ASP A 300 -7.36 -0.59 -10.25
N GLN A 301 -6.72 -1.62 -9.70
CA GLN A 301 -5.43 -2.12 -10.15
C GLN A 301 -5.52 -3.57 -10.63
N LEU A 302 -4.98 -3.82 -11.81
CA LEU A 302 -4.64 -5.15 -12.30
C LEU A 302 -3.17 -5.43 -11.95
N LEU A 303 -2.93 -6.51 -11.22
CA LEU A 303 -1.60 -6.95 -10.79
C LEU A 303 -1.16 -8.12 -11.67
N LEU A 304 0.00 -7.98 -12.30
CA LEU A 304 0.64 -9.00 -13.09
C LEU A 304 2.09 -9.14 -12.63
N ASN A 305 2.38 -10.17 -11.85
CA ASN A 305 3.73 -10.41 -11.33
C ASN A 305 4.22 -11.77 -11.82
N ALA A 306 5.52 -11.87 -12.10
CA ALA A 306 6.19 -13.13 -12.35
C ALA A 306 7.50 -13.16 -11.55
N GLY A 307 7.93 -14.35 -11.15
CA GLY A 307 9.15 -14.55 -10.38
C GLY A 307 9.81 -15.86 -10.73
N LEU A 308 11.15 -15.88 -10.64
CA LEU A 308 11.98 -17.06 -10.81
C LEU A 308 12.78 -17.27 -9.53
N GLU A 309 12.63 -18.44 -8.92
CA GLU A 309 13.47 -18.88 -7.79
C GLU A 309 14.43 -19.96 -8.27
N ILE A 310 15.71 -19.82 -7.91
CA ILE A 310 16.74 -20.81 -8.16
C ILE A 310 17.34 -21.21 -6.81
N ALA A 311 17.15 -22.47 -6.42
CA ALA A 311 17.80 -23.03 -5.26
C ALA A 311 19.20 -23.55 -5.67
N PRO A 312 20.29 -23.08 -5.03
CA PRO A 312 21.62 -23.57 -5.33
C PRO A 312 21.73 -25.08 -5.03
N ALA A 313 22.53 -25.79 -5.83
CA ALA A 313 22.81 -27.19 -5.57
C ALA A 313 23.52 -27.33 -4.22
N GLN A 314 23.02 -28.19 -3.34
CA GLN A 314 23.80 -28.66 -2.20
C GLN A 314 24.90 -29.58 -2.74
N TRP A 315 26.16 -29.22 -2.47
CA TRP A 315 27.32 -30.08 -2.67
C TRP A 315 27.60 -30.82 -1.37
#